data_AF-A0A2N9M3S8-F1
#
_entry.id   AF-A0A2N9M3S8-F1
#
_cell.length_a   1.000
_cell.length_b   1.000
_cell.length_c   1.000
_cell.angle_alpha   90.00
_cell.angle_beta   90.00
_cell.angle_gamma   90.00
#
_symmetry.space_group_name_H-M   'P 1'
#
loop_
_entity.id
_entity.type
_entity.pdbx_description
1 polymer ?
#
loop_
_entity_poly.entity_id
_entity_poly.type
_entity_poly.pdbx_seq_one_letter_code
_entity_poly.pdbx_strand_id
1 'polypeptide(L)'
;MASSDFLSDFPTRYEESIPLFTGEGCLPPGDFLPFRMEFERRFVESGDRVRRNSIYQGWNTHRHDLVRAGLPEAARQLLNGSYTTAKDSPGDIDIAVEVPLSGSRELASLTPDHPIVKLLLGPLMRPTYHCDAYPIYALPKADPSYSSVTVRAVEYWTKWFGRSRSGSPKGRLWATTGGLR
;
A
#
# COMPACT_ATOMS: atom_id res chain seq x y z
N MET A 1 -6.82 1.90 -28.95
CA MET A 1 -7.03 1.48 -27.55
C MET A 1 -6.01 0.41 -27.23
N ALA A 2 -4.87 0.78 -26.62
CA ALA A 2 -3.89 -0.18 -26.17
C ALA A 2 -4.39 -0.80 -24.87
N SER A 3 -4.69 -2.10 -24.90
CA SER A 3 -5.03 -2.85 -23.69
C SER A 3 -3.82 -2.84 -22.76
N SER A 4 -3.96 -2.17 -21.62
CA SER A 4 -2.94 -1.98 -20.59
C SER A 4 -2.69 -3.30 -19.85
N ASP A 5 -1.90 -4.18 -20.44
CA ASP A 5 -1.56 -5.50 -19.91
C ASP A 5 -0.48 -5.44 -18.81
N PHE A 6 -0.57 -4.43 -17.93
CA PHE A 6 0.52 -4.01 -17.03
C PHE A 6 0.67 -4.88 -15.77
N LEU A 7 -0.23 -5.82 -15.44
CA LEU A 7 -0.43 -6.19 -14.03
C LEU A 7 -0.60 -7.70 -13.73
N SER A 8 0.17 -8.60 -14.33
CA SER A 8 0.09 -10.04 -13.94
C SER A 8 0.64 -10.33 -12.54
N ASP A 9 1.51 -9.47 -12.02
CA ASP A 9 2.34 -9.81 -10.85
C ASP A 9 1.73 -9.32 -9.53
N PHE A 10 0.74 -8.45 -9.62
CA PHE A 10 -0.11 -8.09 -8.50
C PHE A 10 -1.29 -9.07 -8.43
N PRO A 11 -1.92 -9.23 -7.25
CA PRO A 11 -3.11 -10.06 -7.14
C PRO A 11 -4.20 -9.60 -8.11
N THR A 12 -4.79 -10.57 -8.81
CA THR A 12 -5.92 -10.35 -9.72
C THR A 12 -7.26 -10.72 -9.07
N ARG A 13 -7.21 -11.28 -7.87
CA ARG A 13 -8.36 -11.67 -7.06
C ARG A 13 -8.16 -11.14 -5.64
N TYR A 14 -9.22 -10.58 -5.10
CA TYR A 14 -9.26 -10.06 -3.74
C TYR A 14 -10.50 -10.61 -3.04
N GLU A 15 -10.34 -10.91 -1.76
CA GLU A 15 -11.47 -11.13 -0.87
C GLU A 15 -12.01 -9.78 -0.38
N GLU A 16 -13.33 -9.62 -0.42
CA GLU A 16 -13.98 -8.36 -0.02
C GLU A 16 -14.15 -8.24 1.49
N SER A 17 -14.23 -9.36 2.21
CA SER A 17 -14.41 -9.38 3.66
C SER A 17 -13.10 -9.52 4.41
N ILE A 18 -12.99 -8.86 5.55
CA ILE A 18 -11.81 -8.94 6.43
C ILE A 18 -12.06 -10.03 7.48
N PRO A 19 -11.30 -11.13 7.47
CA PRO A 19 -11.43 -12.17 8.47
C PRO A 19 -11.01 -11.72 9.87
N LEU A 20 -11.37 -12.54 10.88
CA LEU A 20 -10.88 -12.37 12.24
C LEU A 20 -9.35 -12.53 12.29
N PHE A 21 -8.73 -11.89 13.29
CA PHE A 21 -7.29 -12.03 13.48
C PHE A 21 -6.96 -13.45 13.95
N THR A 22 -5.80 -13.94 13.56
CA THR A 22 -5.20 -15.15 14.11
C THR A 22 -4.80 -14.93 15.59
N GLY A 23 -4.40 -15.99 16.28
CA GLY A 23 -3.86 -15.89 17.64
C GLY A 23 -2.61 -14.99 17.76
N GLU A 24 -1.89 -14.74 16.66
CA GLU A 24 -0.77 -13.79 16.61
C GLU A 24 -1.22 -12.33 16.41
N GLY A 25 -2.53 -12.07 16.33
CA GLY A 25 -3.07 -10.74 16.09
C GLY A 25 -2.88 -10.23 14.66
N CYS A 26 -2.60 -11.12 13.69
CA CYS A 26 -2.46 -10.78 12.28
C CYS A 26 -3.68 -11.26 11.48
N LEU A 27 -3.89 -10.73 10.28
CA LEU A 27 -4.86 -11.34 9.35
C LEU A 27 -4.37 -12.72 8.92
N PRO A 28 -5.25 -13.72 8.75
CA PRO A 28 -4.88 -14.98 8.09
C PRO A 28 -4.38 -14.72 6.66
N PRO A 29 -3.56 -15.63 6.09
CA PRO A 29 -3.03 -15.47 4.74
C PRO A 29 -4.13 -15.25 3.69
N GLY A 30 -3.91 -14.28 2.80
CA GLY A 30 -4.87 -13.87 1.77
C GLY A 30 -4.59 -12.45 1.27
N ASP A 31 -5.24 -12.05 0.19
CA ASP A 31 -5.23 -10.70 -0.35
C ASP A 31 -6.64 -10.11 -0.25
N PHE A 32 -6.77 -9.04 0.53
CA PHE A 32 -8.06 -8.46 0.91
C PHE A 32 -8.20 -7.04 0.36
N LEU A 33 -9.32 -6.74 -0.31
CA LEU A 33 -9.67 -5.40 -0.80
C LEU A 33 -11.04 -5.03 -0.22
N PRO A 34 -11.06 -4.61 1.06
CA PRO A 34 -12.31 -4.44 1.77
C PRO A 34 -13.04 -3.14 1.40
N PHE A 35 -14.36 -3.16 1.63
CA PHE A 35 -15.14 -1.93 1.60
C PHE A 35 -14.70 -0.97 2.70
N ARG A 36 -14.84 0.32 2.43
CA ARG A 36 -14.50 1.39 3.38
C ARG A 36 -15.06 1.15 4.79
N MET A 37 -16.36 0.89 4.88
CA MET A 37 -17.06 0.71 6.16
C MET A 37 -16.49 -0.47 6.96
N GLU A 38 -16.13 -1.56 6.28
CA GLU A 38 -15.58 -2.74 6.96
C GLU A 38 -14.16 -2.48 7.49
N PHE A 39 -13.33 -1.81 6.69
CA PHE A 39 -12.00 -1.38 7.10
C PHE A 39 -12.05 -0.43 8.30
N GLU A 40 -12.95 0.57 8.26
CA GLU A 40 -13.12 1.53 9.36
C GLU A 40 -13.52 0.82 10.65
N ARG A 41 -14.56 -0.02 10.60
CA ARG A 41 -14.99 -0.83 11.74
C ARG A 41 -13.85 -1.68 12.30
N ARG A 42 -13.01 -2.25 11.42
CA ARG A 42 -11.97 -3.20 11.83
C ARG A 42 -10.74 -2.53 12.41
N PHE A 43 -10.27 -1.45 11.79
CA PHE A 43 -8.95 -0.86 12.08
C PHE A 43 -9.00 0.56 12.62
N VAL A 44 -10.10 1.30 12.43
CA VAL A 44 -10.25 2.69 12.89
C VAL A 44 -11.01 2.74 14.21
N GLU A 45 -12.08 1.95 14.33
CA GLU A 45 -13.01 1.99 15.45
C GLU A 45 -12.65 1.01 16.59
N SER A 46 -11.56 0.26 16.44
CA SER A 46 -11.06 -0.69 17.43
C SER A 46 -9.95 -0.09 18.30
N GLY A 47 -9.66 -0.71 19.44
CA GLY A 47 -8.54 -0.35 20.33
C GLY A 47 -8.49 1.12 20.74
N ASP A 48 -7.28 1.72 20.72
CA ASP A 48 -7.09 3.16 20.87
C ASP A 48 -7.63 3.89 19.63
N ARG A 49 -8.92 4.21 19.70
CA ARG A 49 -9.67 4.88 18.63
C ARG A 49 -9.09 6.24 18.29
N VAL A 50 -8.54 6.98 19.25
CA VAL A 50 -7.97 8.30 19.00
C VAL A 50 -6.72 8.15 18.15
N ARG A 51 -5.81 7.26 18.56
CA ARG A 51 -4.58 7.00 17.80
C ARG A 51 -4.87 6.44 16.41
N ARG A 52 -5.76 5.46 16.32
CA ARG A 52 -6.12 4.82 15.05
C ARG A 52 -6.80 5.78 14.09
N ASN A 53 -7.71 6.62 14.58
CA ASN A 53 -8.33 7.66 13.76
C ASN A 53 -7.29 8.65 13.24
N SER A 54 -6.34 9.09 14.07
CA SER A 54 -5.25 9.98 13.64
C SER A 54 -4.43 9.37 12.49
N ILE A 55 -4.05 8.08 12.59
CA ILE A 55 -3.31 7.38 11.53
C ILE A 55 -4.17 7.28 10.26
N TYR A 56 -5.46 6.94 10.39
CA TYR A 56 -6.38 6.86 9.26
C TYR A 56 -6.52 8.19 8.51
N GLN A 57 -6.67 9.29 9.24
CA GLN A 57 -6.76 10.63 8.64
C GLN A 57 -5.44 11.05 7.98
N GLY A 58 -4.31 10.72 8.60
CA GLY A 58 -2.98 10.94 8.01
C GLY A 58 -2.81 10.19 6.68
N TRP A 59 -3.19 8.92 6.64
CA TRP A 59 -3.19 8.12 5.41
C TRP A 59 -4.14 8.68 4.34
N ASN A 60 -5.36 9.07 4.70
CA ASN A 60 -6.29 9.68 3.74
C ASN A 60 -5.76 11.00 3.16
N THR A 61 -5.12 11.83 3.99
CA THR A 61 -4.48 13.07 3.55
C THR A 61 -3.34 12.77 2.58
N HIS A 62 -2.50 11.78 2.89
CA HIS A 62 -1.42 11.31 2.02
C HIS A 62 -1.93 10.85 0.65
N ARG A 63 -3.01 10.07 0.62
CA ARG A 63 -3.66 9.64 -0.62
C ARG A 63 -4.14 10.82 -1.47
N HIS A 64 -4.81 11.80 -0.86
CA HIS A 64 -5.26 12.99 -1.58
C HIS A 64 -4.08 13.78 -2.15
N ASP A 65 -2.98 13.89 -1.41
CA ASP A 65 -1.78 14.58 -1.88
C ASP A 65 -1.08 13.82 -3.02
N LEU A 66 -1.07 12.49 -2.99
CA LEU A 66 -0.59 11.66 -4.12
C LEU A 66 -1.42 11.88 -5.39
N VAL A 67 -2.76 11.90 -5.27
CA VAL A 67 -3.65 12.16 -6.41
C VAL A 67 -3.43 13.58 -6.93
N ARG A 68 -3.31 14.58 -6.05
CA ARG A 68 -3.00 15.96 -6.43
C ARG A 68 -1.64 16.09 -7.12
N ALA A 69 -0.66 15.27 -6.73
CA ALA A 69 0.67 15.20 -7.35
C ALA A 69 0.66 14.48 -8.72
N GLY A 70 -0.49 13.99 -9.19
CA GLY A 70 -0.67 13.40 -10.51
C GLY A 70 -0.73 11.86 -10.51
N LEU A 71 -0.75 11.21 -9.35
CA LEU A 71 -0.89 9.76 -9.29
C LEU A 71 -2.35 9.35 -9.59
N PRO A 72 -2.62 8.40 -10.52
CA PRO A 72 -3.99 8.00 -10.84
C PRO A 72 -4.72 7.45 -9.61
N GLU A 73 -6.02 7.73 -9.46
CA GLU A 73 -6.86 7.21 -8.36
C GLU A 73 -6.98 5.68 -8.32
N ALA A 74 -6.72 5.02 -9.45
CA ALA A 74 -6.72 3.56 -9.55
C ALA A 74 -5.37 2.93 -9.15
N ALA A 75 -4.33 3.73 -8.88
CA ALA A 75 -3.03 3.20 -8.47
C ALA A 75 -3.18 2.46 -7.13
N ARG A 76 -2.63 1.24 -7.08
CA ARG A 76 -2.82 0.36 -5.92
C ARG A 76 -1.92 0.75 -4.76
N GLN A 77 -2.43 0.51 -3.57
CA GLN A 77 -1.70 0.63 -2.31
C GLN A 77 -1.79 -0.69 -1.57
N LEU A 78 -0.64 -1.22 -1.19
CA LEU A 78 -0.55 -2.36 -0.30
C LEU A 78 -0.32 -1.83 1.12
N LEU A 79 -1.22 -2.17 2.05
CA LEU A 79 -1.27 -1.65 3.42
C LEU A 79 -0.79 -2.69 4.44
N ASN A 80 -0.01 -2.27 5.42
CA ASN A 80 0.56 -3.11 6.47
C ASN A 80 0.97 -2.29 7.71
N GLY A 81 1.85 -2.85 8.51
CA GLY A 81 2.42 -2.26 9.71
C GLY A 81 1.66 -2.67 10.94
N SER A 82 1.96 -1.98 12.04
CA SER A 82 1.24 -2.22 13.29
C SER A 82 -0.25 -1.89 13.19
N TYR A 83 -0.62 -0.98 12.29
CA TYR A 83 -2.00 -0.53 12.07
C TYR A 83 -2.97 -1.65 11.67
N THR A 84 -2.53 -2.56 10.80
CA THR A 84 -3.34 -3.66 10.24
C THR A 84 -3.32 -4.92 11.11
N THR A 85 -3.10 -4.78 12.41
CA THR A 85 -3.01 -5.88 13.39
C THR A 85 -3.95 -5.65 14.57
N ALA A 86 -4.03 -6.62 15.48
CA ALA A 86 -4.79 -6.55 16.73
C ALA A 86 -4.19 -5.61 17.79
N LYS A 87 -3.05 -4.96 17.53
CA LYS A 87 -2.40 -4.05 18.49
C LYS A 87 -3.34 -2.93 18.91
N ASP A 88 -3.47 -2.70 20.21
CA ASP A 88 -4.40 -1.69 20.72
C ASP A 88 -4.08 -0.28 20.21
N SER A 89 -2.84 0.17 20.41
CA SER A 89 -2.31 1.46 19.95
C SER A 89 -1.18 1.26 18.92
N PRO A 90 -1.48 1.24 17.61
CA PRO A 90 -0.45 1.14 16.57
C PRO A 90 0.38 2.42 16.44
N GLY A 91 1.62 2.26 15.96
CA GLY A 91 2.53 3.38 15.71
C GLY A 91 2.19 4.12 14.42
N ASP A 92 2.03 3.38 13.33
CA ASP A 92 1.95 3.88 11.96
C ASP A 92 1.34 2.81 11.04
N ILE A 93 1.02 3.24 9.81
CA ILE A 93 0.66 2.37 8.69
C ILE A 93 1.82 2.31 7.68
N ASP A 94 2.26 1.10 7.35
CA ASP A 94 3.25 0.91 6.29
C ASP A 94 2.51 0.77 4.96
N ILE A 95 2.92 1.50 3.93
CA ILE A 95 2.28 1.48 2.61
C ILE A 95 3.33 1.32 1.49
N ALA A 96 3.03 0.43 0.55
CA ALA A 96 3.74 0.33 -0.71
C ALA A 96 2.78 0.76 -1.83
N VAL A 97 3.15 1.81 -2.57
CA VAL A 97 2.29 2.52 -3.52
C VAL A 97 2.77 2.27 -4.94
N GLU A 98 1.88 1.77 -5.77
CA GLU A 98 2.13 1.65 -7.21
C GLU A 98 2.30 3.03 -7.84
N VAL A 99 3.38 3.19 -8.61
CA VAL A 99 3.65 4.38 -9.42
C VAL A 99 3.76 3.93 -10.87
N PRO A 100 2.68 4.04 -11.67
CA PRO A 100 2.71 3.64 -13.07
C PRO A 100 3.60 4.62 -13.85
N LEU A 101 4.52 4.06 -14.63
CA LEU A 101 5.45 4.81 -15.48
C LEU A 101 5.33 4.32 -16.92
N SER A 102 5.60 5.20 -17.87
CA SER A 102 5.57 4.92 -19.30
C SER A 102 6.78 4.10 -19.76
N GLY A 103 7.86 4.07 -18.97
CA GLY A 103 9.07 3.30 -19.25
C GLY A 103 10.28 3.74 -18.41
N SER A 104 11.39 3.04 -18.58
CA SER A 104 12.65 3.23 -17.84
C SER A 104 13.28 4.61 -18.02
N ARG A 105 13.01 5.31 -19.12
CA ARG A 105 13.45 6.71 -19.31
C ARG A 105 12.78 7.68 -18.34
N GLU A 106 11.48 7.50 -18.09
CA GLU A 106 10.74 8.30 -17.12
C GLU A 106 11.25 8.02 -15.71
N LEU A 107 11.47 6.75 -15.38
CA LEU A 107 12.10 6.35 -14.11
C LEU A 107 13.46 7.05 -13.90
N ALA A 108 14.31 7.08 -14.93
CA ALA A 108 15.62 7.74 -14.87
C ALA A 108 15.54 9.27 -14.69
N SER A 109 14.40 9.89 -15.04
CA SER A 109 14.18 11.32 -14.84
C SER A 109 13.61 11.68 -13.46
N LEU A 110 13.19 10.70 -12.67
CA LEU A 110 12.65 10.95 -11.34
C LEU A 110 13.76 11.45 -10.42
N THR A 111 13.64 12.69 -9.97
CA THR A 111 14.52 13.29 -8.97
C THR A 111 13.87 13.21 -7.59
N PRO A 112 14.64 13.36 -6.50
CA PRO A 112 14.09 13.53 -5.16
C PRO A 112 13.10 14.70 -5.05
N ASP A 113 13.18 15.66 -5.97
CA ASP A 113 12.28 16.81 -6.02
C ASP A 113 10.94 16.55 -6.72
N HIS A 114 10.79 15.41 -7.38
CA HIS A 114 9.55 15.06 -8.06
C HIS A 114 8.37 14.98 -7.06
N PRO A 115 7.21 15.60 -7.31
CA PRO A 115 6.11 15.69 -6.34
C PRO A 115 5.66 14.34 -5.77
N ILE A 116 5.53 13.31 -6.62
CA ILE A 116 5.20 11.94 -6.18
C ILE A 116 6.34 11.32 -5.36
N VAL A 117 7.60 11.56 -5.73
CA VAL A 117 8.76 10.98 -5.03
C VAL A 117 8.87 11.54 -3.62
N LYS A 118 8.64 12.85 -3.43
CA LYS A 118 8.61 13.49 -2.10
C LYS A 118 7.60 12.86 -1.14
N LEU A 119 6.51 12.32 -1.68
CA LEU A 119 5.46 11.66 -0.91
C LEU A 119 5.75 10.17 -0.65
N LEU A 120 6.84 9.61 -1.17
CA LEU A 120 7.18 8.19 -1.08
C LEU A 120 8.60 7.97 -0.52
N LEU A 121 9.00 8.81 0.44
CA LEU A 121 10.32 8.78 1.11
C LEU A 121 10.33 7.93 2.41
N GLY A 122 9.45 6.94 2.50
CA GLY A 122 9.39 5.99 3.61
C GLY A 122 9.13 6.68 4.95
N PRO A 123 9.99 6.50 5.98
CA PRO A 123 9.76 7.02 7.33
C PRO A 123 9.69 8.54 7.45
N LEU A 124 10.17 9.27 6.45
CA LEU A 124 10.08 10.73 6.42
C LEU A 124 8.62 11.21 6.33
N MET A 125 7.69 10.35 5.93
CA MET A 125 6.26 10.68 5.83
C MET A 125 5.54 10.59 7.18
N ARG A 126 6.09 9.87 8.17
CA ARG A 126 5.46 9.63 9.47
C ARG A 126 5.03 10.89 10.23
N PRO A 127 5.84 11.97 10.33
CA PRO A 127 5.47 13.14 11.14
C PRO A 127 4.21 13.84 10.62
N THR A 128 4.00 13.82 9.31
CA THR A 128 2.89 14.51 8.64
C THR A 128 1.68 13.59 8.43
N TYR A 129 1.94 12.35 7.99
CA TYR A 129 0.91 11.46 7.48
C TYR A 129 0.72 10.19 8.31
N HIS A 130 1.54 9.98 9.35
CA HIS A 130 1.54 8.76 10.17
C HIS A 130 1.73 7.45 9.36
N CYS A 131 2.42 7.53 8.22
CA CYS A 131 2.72 6.38 7.39
C CYS A 131 4.21 6.27 7.04
N ASP A 132 4.63 5.05 6.74
CA ASP A 132 5.86 4.75 6.01
C ASP A 132 5.48 4.45 4.55
N ALA A 133 5.78 5.37 3.63
CA ALA A 133 5.32 5.24 2.25
C ALA A 133 6.45 4.97 1.27
N TYR A 134 6.38 3.86 0.53
CA TYR A 134 7.42 3.46 -0.43
C TYR A 134 6.85 3.25 -1.84
N PRO A 135 7.62 3.52 -2.91
CA PRO A 135 7.16 3.30 -4.27
C PRO A 135 7.31 1.84 -4.72
N ILE A 136 6.39 1.42 -5.58
CA ILE A 136 6.52 0.29 -6.51
C ILE A 136 6.42 0.88 -7.91
N TYR A 137 7.56 1.12 -8.55
CA TYR A 137 7.57 1.63 -9.93
C TYR A 137 7.08 0.55 -10.90
N ALA A 138 5.93 0.78 -11.53
CA ALA A 138 5.28 -0.14 -12.44
C ALA A 138 5.58 0.27 -13.89
N LEU A 139 6.51 -0.45 -14.52
CA LEU A 139 6.90 -0.28 -15.91
C LEU A 139 5.99 -1.12 -16.83
N PRO A 140 5.91 -0.81 -18.13
CA PRO A 140 5.30 -1.71 -19.11
C PRO A 140 6.07 -3.03 -19.21
N LYS A 141 5.38 -4.16 -19.40
CA LYS A 141 6.01 -5.49 -19.57
C LYS A 141 7.04 -5.56 -20.69
N ALA A 142 6.88 -4.74 -21.73
CA ALA A 142 7.80 -4.65 -22.85
C ALA A 142 9.09 -3.86 -22.53
N ASP A 143 9.15 -3.12 -21.41
CA ASP A 143 10.36 -2.41 -21.02
C ASP A 143 11.45 -3.40 -20.57
N PRO A 144 12.71 -3.27 -21.06
CA PRO A 144 13.80 -4.17 -20.68
C PRO A 144 14.06 -4.24 -19.16
N SER A 145 13.67 -3.21 -18.41
CA SER A 145 13.85 -3.11 -16.96
C SER A 145 12.65 -3.63 -16.16
N TYR A 146 11.56 -4.08 -16.82
CA TYR A 146 10.33 -4.52 -16.15
C TYR A 146 10.60 -5.57 -15.06
N SER A 147 11.35 -6.61 -15.39
CA SER A 147 11.65 -7.70 -14.45
C SER A 147 12.49 -7.22 -13.26
N SER A 148 13.52 -6.41 -13.51
CA SER A 148 14.45 -5.97 -12.46
C SER A 148 13.86 -4.88 -11.55
N VAL A 149 12.93 -4.07 -12.06
CA VAL A 149 12.31 -2.96 -11.33
C VAL A 149 10.96 -3.36 -10.77
N THR A 150 10.01 -3.71 -11.62
CA THR A 150 8.60 -3.92 -11.23
C THR A 150 8.40 -5.26 -10.55
N VAL A 151 8.79 -6.37 -11.21
CA VAL A 151 8.57 -7.72 -10.67
C VAL A 151 9.26 -7.87 -9.31
N ARG A 152 10.55 -7.50 -9.23
CA ARG A 152 11.31 -7.57 -7.97
C ARG A 152 10.73 -6.71 -6.86
N ALA A 153 10.23 -5.50 -7.17
CA ALA A 153 9.59 -4.66 -6.15
C ALA A 153 8.30 -5.30 -5.64
N VAL A 154 7.46 -5.83 -6.54
CA VAL A 154 6.21 -6.51 -6.15
C VAL A 154 6.52 -7.76 -5.31
N GLU A 155 7.46 -8.60 -5.72
CA GLU A 155 7.91 -9.77 -4.96
C GLU A 155 8.44 -9.38 -3.58
N TYR A 156 9.26 -8.33 -3.51
CA TYR A 156 9.81 -7.81 -2.26
C TYR A 156 8.69 -7.40 -1.30
N TRP A 157 7.79 -6.51 -1.73
CA TRP A 157 6.75 -5.98 -0.85
C TRP A 157 5.70 -7.02 -0.49
N THR A 158 5.27 -7.87 -1.42
CA THR A 158 4.30 -8.93 -1.14
C THR A 158 4.87 -10.01 -0.22
N LYS A 159 6.18 -10.29 -0.28
CA LYS A 159 6.89 -11.16 0.67
C LYS A 159 6.94 -10.54 2.07
N TRP A 160 7.35 -9.29 2.18
CA TRP A 160 7.49 -8.61 3.48
C TRP A 160 6.13 -8.35 4.14
N PHE A 161 5.12 -7.97 3.35
CA PHE A 161 3.80 -7.65 3.89
C PHE A 161 2.93 -8.88 4.10
N GLY A 162 3.27 -10.00 3.46
CA GLY A 162 2.65 -11.31 3.66
C GLY A 162 3.23 -12.12 4.83
N ARG A 163 4.11 -11.54 5.67
CA ARG A 163 4.71 -12.22 6.83
C ARG A 163 4.62 -11.41 8.11
N SER A 164 4.41 -12.09 9.23
CA SER A 164 4.51 -11.51 10.58
C SER A 164 5.98 -11.35 10.99
N ARG A 165 6.23 -10.74 12.15
CA ARG A 165 7.59 -10.58 12.70
C ARG A 165 8.27 -11.91 13.02
N SER A 166 7.50 -12.95 13.34
CA SER A 166 7.99 -14.32 13.56
C SER A 166 8.20 -15.09 12.24
N GLY A 167 7.86 -14.49 11.10
CA GLY A 167 7.98 -15.11 9.77
C GLY A 167 6.75 -15.92 9.35
N SER A 168 5.74 -16.05 10.21
CA SER A 168 4.46 -16.71 9.91
C SER A 168 3.75 -16.00 8.76
N PRO A 169 3.14 -16.74 7.81
CA PRO A 169 2.32 -16.14 6.76
C PRO A 169 1.16 -15.32 7.35
N LYS A 170 0.87 -14.16 6.76
CA LYS A 170 -0.26 -13.30 7.13
C LYS A 170 -0.92 -12.64 5.93
N GLY A 171 -2.12 -12.12 6.15
CA GLY A 171 -2.91 -11.40 5.15
C GLY A 171 -2.31 -10.07 4.73
N ARG A 172 -2.62 -9.68 3.49
CA ARG A 172 -2.26 -8.43 2.84
C ARG A 172 -3.52 -7.62 2.55
N LEU A 173 -3.52 -6.35 2.94
CA LEU A 173 -4.62 -5.44 2.65
C LEU A 173 -4.26 -4.57 1.47
N TRP A 174 -5.22 -4.38 0.59
CA TRP A 174 -5.10 -3.56 -0.59
C TRP A 174 -6.11 -2.41 -0.53
N ALA A 175 -5.75 -1.31 -1.17
CA ALA A 175 -6.59 -0.15 -1.43
C ALA A 175 -6.14 0.49 -2.76
N THR A 176 -6.78 1.58 -3.15
CA THR A 176 -6.26 2.47 -4.18
C THR A 176 -5.94 3.84 -3.60
N THR A 177 -5.19 4.65 -4.34
CA THR A 177 -5.00 6.08 -4.05
C THR A 177 -6.32 6.85 -4.03
N GLY A 178 -7.32 6.46 -4.82
CA GLY A 178 -8.70 6.96 -4.75
C GLY A 178 -9.41 6.55 -3.45
N GLY A 179 -9.09 5.37 -2.93
CA GLY A 179 -9.41 4.98 -1.55
C GLY A 179 -9.73 3.51 -1.39
N LEU A 180 -10.51 3.23 -0.35
CA LEU A 180 -11.12 1.92 -0.18
C LEU A 180 -12.32 1.81 -1.12
N ARG A 181 -12.70 0.58 -1.43
CA ARG A 181 -13.85 0.29 -2.29
C ARG A 181 -15.17 0.74 -1.65
#